data_AF-A0A9X2MNS0-F1
#
_entry.id   AF-A0A9X2MNS0-F1
#
_cell.length_a   1.000
_cell.length_b   1.000
_cell.length_c   1.000
_cell.angle_alpha   90.00
_cell.angle_beta   90.00
_cell.angle_gamma   90.00
#
_symmetry.space_group_name_H-M   'P 1'
#
loop_
_entity.id
_entity.type
_entity.pdbx_description
1 polymer ?
#
loop_
_entity_poly.entity_id
_entity_poly.type
_entity_poly.pdbx_seq_one_letter_code
_entity_poly.pdbx_strand_id
1 'polypeptide(L)'
;MLWYENYRTRIERVFQTALSRIGEFPPPLHRIGQTYALKFDPTEDDGGGKDYICSLLPYWMQESTGISDEQCERLALANIYGMLYFFIQDDVMDNAKPEKWKGQLALANLLQTEMLGVFRGLFPSDSPFWSYYDKYVTTWADCVMNEAELDYFTNDPIRTAGKAGPVKLSSTGACLLAGMHASIPAVEEAVDLTLMTLQMLDDWADWREDLAVGSYNGLLAHCARLSELPSLSSLTEERMETQIYVLGCMNAYADIARSNHERLLSLPEAAPDLLDYHAYMADGLARIAEAIESRKRMLMGGGINLWPGT
;
A
#
# COMPACT_ATOMS: atom_id res chain seq x y z
N MET A 1 9.16 14.41 6.14
CA MET A 1 7.85 15.01 5.75
C MET A 1 7.00 15.19 7.00
N LEU A 2 6.21 16.27 7.12
CA LEU A 2 5.48 16.56 8.38
C LEU A 2 4.49 15.45 8.78
N TRP A 3 3.78 14.87 7.80
CA TRP A 3 2.86 13.74 8.00
C TRP A 3 3.51 12.49 8.64
N TYR A 4 4.84 12.39 8.66
CA TYR A 4 5.61 11.34 9.33
C TYR A 4 6.33 11.85 10.58
N GLU A 5 7.08 12.96 10.46
CA GLU A 5 7.93 13.48 11.54
C GLU A 5 7.12 13.83 12.79
N ASN A 6 5.87 14.31 12.63
CA ASN A 6 4.98 14.65 13.74
C ASN A 6 4.63 13.44 14.62
N TYR A 7 4.69 12.23 14.07
CA TYR A 7 4.24 11.00 14.73
C TYR A 7 5.35 9.99 14.99
N ARG A 8 6.58 10.27 14.52
CA ARG A 8 7.72 9.35 14.57
C ARG A 8 7.93 8.70 15.94
N THR A 9 8.01 9.50 17.01
CA THR A 9 8.21 8.98 18.38
C THR A 9 7.05 8.09 18.85
N ARG A 10 5.81 8.39 18.43
CA ARG A 10 4.63 7.60 18.79
C ARG A 10 4.64 6.26 18.07
N ILE A 11 4.97 6.26 16.77
CA ILE A 11 5.12 5.05 15.97
C ILE A 11 6.23 4.16 16.53
N GLU A 12 7.41 4.73 16.83
CA GLU A 12 8.53 4.01 17.41
C GLU A 12 8.09 3.27 18.68
N ARG A 13 7.41 3.96 19.59
CA ARG A 13 6.92 3.36 20.83
C ARG A 13 5.91 2.23 20.59
N VAL A 14 4.96 2.42 19.67
CA VAL A 14 3.95 1.37 19.37
C VAL A 14 4.60 0.17 18.68
N PHE A 15 5.56 0.40 17.79
CA PHE A 15 6.32 -0.66 17.14
C PHE A 15 7.19 -1.44 18.15
N GLN A 16 7.84 -0.77 19.09
CA GLN A 16 8.55 -1.44 20.19
C GLN A 16 7.62 -2.25 21.09
N THR A 17 6.38 -1.79 21.29
CA THR A 17 5.35 -2.55 22.01
C THR A 17 4.99 -3.83 21.24
N ALA A 18 4.83 -3.73 19.91
CA ALA A 18 4.61 -4.89 19.04
C ALA A 18 5.78 -5.89 19.14
N LEU A 19 7.03 -5.42 19.02
CA LEU A 19 8.24 -6.25 19.13
C LEU A 19 8.39 -6.93 20.49
N SER A 20 8.07 -6.21 21.58
CA SER A 20 8.08 -6.77 22.93
C SER A 20 7.10 -7.94 23.01
N ARG A 21 5.87 -7.76 22.52
CA ARG A 21 4.85 -8.81 22.55
C ARG A 21 5.21 -10.00 21.67
N ILE A 22 5.73 -9.77 20.48
CA ILE A 22 6.22 -10.82 19.57
C ILE A 22 7.37 -11.60 20.23
N GLY A 23 8.21 -10.94 21.02
CA GLY A 23 9.28 -11.56 21.80
C GLY A 23 8.81 -12.59 22.84
N GLU A 24 7.52 -12.55 23.22
CA GLU A 24 6.90 -13.49 24.16
C GLU A 24 6.28 -14.72 23.48
N PHE A 25 6.29 -14.80 22.14
CA PHE A 25 5.77 -15.95 21.42
C PHE A 25 6.56 -17.24 21.71
N PRO A 26 5.93 -18.43 21.57
CA PRO A 26 6.62 -19.69 21.85
C PRO A 26 7.81 -19.90 20.89
N PRO A 27 8.95 -20.46 21.34
CA PRO A 27 10.06 -20.81 20.46
C PRO A 27 9.64 -21.80 19.35
N PRO A 28 10.12 -21.66 18.10
CA PRO A 28 11.07 -20.64 17.62
C PRO A 28 10.41 -19.35 17.10
N LEU A 29 9.09 -19.18 17.27
CA LEU A 29 8.31 -18.09 16.66
C LEU A 29 8.66 -16.70 17.19
N HIS A 30 9.13 -16.56 18.44
CA HIS A 30 9.64 -15.28 18.97
C HIS A 30 10.69 -14.61 18.08
N ARG A 31 11.81 -15.31 17.83
CA ARG A 31 12.92 -14.85 17.00
C ARG A 31 12.51 -14.69 15.55
N ILE A 32 11.75 -15.64 15.00
CA ILE A 32 11.25 -15.55 13.63
C ILE A 32 10.40 -14.29 13.47
N GLY A 33 9.47 -14.05 14.41
CA GLY A 33 8.60 -12.88 14.41
C GLY A 33 9.36 -11.57 14.57
N GLN A 34 10.29 -11.47 15.52
CA GLN A 34 11.09 -10.26 15.70
C GLN A 34 11.94 -9.96 14.47
N THR A 35 12.62 -10.96 13.90
CA THR A 35 13.41 -10.79 12.67
C THR A 35 12.52 -10.41 11.48
N TYR A 36 11.31 -10.96 11.40
CA TYR A 36 10.37 -10.61 10.34
C TYR A 36 9.87 -9.17 10.49
N ALA A 37 9.41 -8.80 11.69
CA ALA A 37 8.86 -7.47 11.98
C ALA A 37 9.87 -6.35 11.71
N LEU A 38 11.14 -6.53 12.10
CA LEU A 38 12.19 -5.51 11.91
C LEU A 38 12.44 -5.12 10.44
N LYS A 39 12.06 -5.96 9.47
CA LYS A 39 12.14 -5.59 8.04
C LYS A 39 11.14 -4.49 7.66
N PHE A 40 10.06 -4.40 8.41
CA PHE A 40 8.96 -3.46 8.21
C PHE A 40 8.95 -2.39 9.30
N ASP A 41 10.09 -2.13 9.94
CA ASP A 41 10.21 -1.04 10.92
C ASP A 41 9.99 0.29 10.18
N PRO A 42 8.92 1.04 10.50
CA PRO A 42 8.62 2.30 9.84
C PRO A 42 9.60 3.43 10.22
N THR A 43 10.49 3.21 11.19
CA THR A 43 11.42 4.23 11.71
C THR A 43 12.81 4.20 11.09
N GLU A 44 13.19 3.07 10.50
CA GLU A 44 14.41 2.93 9.71
C GLU A 44 14.26 3.66 8.38
N ASP A 45 15.28 4.38 7.93
CA ASP A 45 15.25 5.17 6.69
C ASP A 45 16.13 4.47 5.63
N ASP A 46 15.52 3.65 4.79
CA ASP A 46 16.15 2.93 3.68
C ASP A 46 15.75 3.49 2.31
N GLY A 47 15.07 4.65 2.27
CA GLY A 47 14.89 5.45 1.06
C GLY A 47 13.93 4.87 0.00
N GLY A 48 13.08 3.89 0.33
CA GLY A 48 12.11 3.32 -0.62
C GLY A 48 10.82 2.81 0.03
N GLY A 49 9.68 3.37 -0.39
CA GLY A 49 8.40 2.64 -0.46
C GLY A 49 7.84 1.96 0.79
N LYS A 50 8.06 2.47 2.02
CA LYS A 50 7.42 1.84 3.19
C LYS A 50 5.92 2.08 3.21
N ASP A 51 5.17 1.07 3.66
CA ASP A 51 3.74 1.12 4.01
C ASP A 51 3.46 1.98 5.26
N TYR A 52 3.93 3.22 5.26
CA TYR A 52 3.77 4.17 6.35
C TYR A 52 2.31 4.32 6.75
N ILE A 53 1.39 4.27 5.77
CA ILE A 53 -0.05 4.33 5.97
C ILE A 53 -0.55 3.28 6.96
N CYS A 54 -0.01 2.06 6.97
CA CYS A 54 -0.41 1.02 7.90
C CYS A 54 -0.22 1.47 9.36
N SER A 55 0.91 2.12 9.67
CA SER A 55 1.23 2.57 11.03
C SER A 55 0.72 3.98 11.36
N LEU A 56 0.56 4.83 10.34
CA LEU A 56 0.23 6.25 10.50
C LEU A 56 -1.26 6.58 10.42
N LEU A 57 -2.04 5.80 9.68
CA LEU A 57 -3.46 6.09 9.44
C LEU A 57 -4.27 6.39 10.73
N PRO A 58 -4.11 5.64 11.84
CA PRO A 58 -4.79 5.99 13.09
C PRO A 58 -4.47 7.40 13.59
N TYR A 59 -3.21 7.83 13.47
CA TYR A 59 -2.76 9.16 13.91
C TYR A 59 -3.29 10.26 13.00
N TRP A 60 -3.30 10.05 11.68
CA TRP A 60 -3.90 10.99 10.73
C TRP A 60 -5.41 11.16 10.97
N MET A 61 -6.09 10.09 11.36
CA MET A 61 -7.51 10.12 11.71
C MET A 61 -7.79 10.74 13.08
N GLN A 62 -6.77 10.90 13.94
CA GLN A 62 -6.99 11.30 15.32
C GLN A 62 -7.58 12.72 15.43
N GLU A 63 -7.07 13.66 14.63
CA GLU A 63 -7.55 15.06 14.65
C GLU A 63 -9.00 15.15 14.16
N SER A 64 -9.34 14.45 13.08
CA SER A 64 -10.68 14.51 12.48
C SER A 64 -11.74 13.73 13.26
N THR A 65 -11.36 12.70 14.00
CA THR A 65 -12.29 11.86 14.78
C THR A 65 -12.33 12.19 16.27
N GLY A 66 -11.31 12.83 16.82
CA GLY A 66 -11.24 13.18 18.23
C GLY A 66 -11.09 11.98 19.17
N ILE A 67 -10.67 10.81 18.67
CA ILE A 67 -10.40 9.63 19.50
C ILE A 67 -9.24 9.89 20.47
N SER A 68 -9.24 9.20 21.62
CA SER A 68 -8.20 9.36 22.63
C SER A 68 -6.84 8.85 22.14
N ASP A 69 -5.75 9.34 22.75
CA ASP A 69 -4.40 8.83 22.47
C ASP A 69 -4.31 7.32 22.66
N GLU A 70 -4.94 6.79 23.72
CA GLU A 70 -4.99 5.36 23.99
C GLU A 70 -5.70 4.59 22.86
N GLN A 71 -6.86 5.07 22.41
CA GLN A 71 -7.58 4.45 21.30
C GLN A 71 -6.75 4.47 20.01
N CYS A 72 -6.13 5.61 19.71
CA CYS A 72 -5.26 5.80 18.56
C CYS A 72 -4.06 4.83 18.56
N GLU A 73 -3.35 4.74 19.69
CA GLU A 73 -2.19 3.84 19.86
C GLU A 73 -2.59 2.37 19.73
N ARG A 74 -3.76 2.00 20.25
CA ARG A 74 -4.28 0.63 20.12
C ARG A 74 -4.67 0.30 18.68
N LEU A 75 -5.29 1.23 17.96
CA LEU A 75 -5.56 1.05 16.52
C LEU A 75 -4.26 0.90 15.73
N ALA A 76 -3.23 1.69 16.02
CA ALA A 76 -1.91 1.57 15.41
C ALA A 76 -1.26 0.21 15.71
N LEU A 77 -1.34 -0.24 16.96
CA LEU A 77 -0.82 -1.55 17.35
C LEU A 77 -1.51 -2.69 16.60
N ALA A 78 -2.85 -2.64 16.50
CA ALA A 78 -3.62 -3.62 15.75
C ALA A 78 -3.22 -3.63 14.26
N ASN A 79 -3.04 -2.46 13.67
CA ASN A 79 -2.58 -2.34 12.29
C ASN A 79 -1.19 -2.92 12.06
N ILE A 80 -0.23 -2.75 12.97
CA ILE A 80 1.10 -3.36 12.83
C ILE A 80 0.99 -4.89 12.82
N TYR A 81 0.21 -5.48 13.73
CA TYR A 81 -0.02 -6.94 13.70
C TYR A 81 -0.75 -7.39 12.43
N GLY A 82 -1.74 -6.62 11.97
CA GLY A 82 -2.47 -6.89 10.73
C GLY A 82 -1.57 -6.83 9.50
N MET A 83 -0.77 -5.77 9.36
CA MET A 83 0.22 -5.60 8.29
C MET A 83 1.16 -6.81 8.23
N LEU A 84 1.79 -7.17 9.35
CA LEU A 84 2.68 -8.33 9.41
C LEU A 84 1.95 -9.65 9.08
N TYR A 85 0.68 -9.78 9.48
CA TYR A 85 -0.13 -10.96 9.15
C TYR A 85 -0.39 -11.07 7.65
N PHE A 86 -0.84 -10.00 7.01
CA PHE A 86 -1.17 -9.97 5.58
C PHE A 86 0.08 -10.09 4.70
N PHE A 87 1.19 -9.44 5.06
CA PHE A 87 2.46 -9.62 4.36
C PHE A 87 2.97 -11.06 4.42
N ILE A 88 2.73 -11.78 5.52
CA ILE A 88 3.06 -13.21 5.56
C ILE A 88 2.14 -14.02 4.63
N GLN A 89 0.85 -13.66 4.51
CA GLN A 89 -0.03 -14.33 3.56
C GLN A 89 0.49 -14.12 2.13
N ASP A 90 0.75 -12.87 1.75
CA ASP A 90 1.24 -12.50 0.42
C ASP A 90 2.58 -13.17 0.13
N ASP A 91 3.54 -13.10 1.06
CA ASP A 91 4.82 -13.80 0.97
C ASP A 91 4.64 -15.30 0.70
N VAL A 92 3.67 -15.97 1.34
CA VAL A 92 3.46 -17.41 1.17
C VAL A 92 2.78 -17.73 -0.16
N MET A 93 1.88 -16.86 -0.63
CA MET A 93 1.18 -17.03 -1.91
C MET A 93 2.12 -16.80 -3.09
N ASP A 94 3.01 -15.80 -2.99
CA ASP A 94 3.90 -15.40 -4.09
C ASP A 94 5.22 -16.17 -4.10
N ASN A 95 5.74 -16.59 -2.94
CA ASN A 95 7.03 -17.28 -2.88
C ASN A 95 6.93 -18.81 -2.98
N ALA A 96 7.63 -19.39 -3.95
CA ALA A 96 7.81 -20.83 -4.12
C ALA A 96 8.85 -21.47 -3.15
N LYS A 97 8.88 -21.07 -1.87
CA LYS A 97 9.80 -21.61 -0.84
C LYS A 97 9.08 -22.36 0.30
N PRO A 98 8.59 -23.60 0.05
CA PRO A 98 7.79 -24.37 1.00
C PRO A 98 8.45 -24.62 2.36
N GLU A 99 9.78 -24.60 2.43
CA GLU A 99 10.53 -24.88 3.65
C GLU A 99 10.30 -23.84 4.77
N LYS A 100 9.84 -22.63 4.42
CA LYS A 100 9.55 -21.56 5.40
C LYS A 100 8.07 -21.45 5.78
N TRP A 101 7.18 -22.00 4.96
CA TRP A 101 5.72 -21.83 5.12
C TRP A 101 5.21 -22.28 6.47
N LYS A 102 5.73 -23.39 7.03
CA LYS A 102 5.32 -23.87 8.36
C LYS A 102 5.53 -22.81 9.45
N GLY A 103 6.69 -22.15 9.45
CA GLY A 103 7.02 -21.12 10.43
C GLY A 103 6.24 -19.83 10.18
N GLN A 104 6.13 -19.42 8.92
CA GLN A 104 5.38 -18.25 8.48
C GLN A 104 3.89 -18.36 8.85
N LEU A 105 3.21 -19.44 8.47
CA LEU A 105 1.79 -19.63 8.76
C LEU A 105 1.51 -19.75 10.26
N ALA A 106 2.39 -20.37 11.04
CA ALA A 106 2.26 -20.42 12.49
C ALA A 106 2.43 -19.03 13.13
N LEU A 107 3.39 -18.24 12.65
CA LEU A 107 3.59 -16.85 13.08
C LEU A 107 2.37 -15.97 12.71
N ALA A 108 1.86 -16.10 11.49
CA ALA A 108 0.69 -15.38 11.01
C ALA A 108 -0.52 -15.58 11.94
N ASN A 109 -0.79 -16.83 12.34
CA ASN A 109 -1.89 -17.11 13.28
C ASN A 109 -1.72 -16.40 14.63
N LEU A 110 -0.50 -16.30 15.16
CA LEU A 110 -0.24 -15.57 16.40
C LEU A 110 -0.44 -14.06 16.21
N LEU A 111 0.06 -13.49 15.11
CA LEU A 111 -0.12 -12.07 14.78
C LEU A 111 -1.60 -11.71 14.62
N GLN A 112 -2.38 -12.54 13.90
CA GLN A 112 -3.83 -12.37 13.79
C GLN A 112 -4.52 -12.43 15.16
N THR A 113 -4.08 -13.34 16.03
CA THR A 113 -4.62 -13.47 17.39
C THR A 113 -4.39 -12.20 18.21
N GLU A 114 -3.19 -11.62 18.13
CA GLU A 114 -2.85 -10.35 18.79
C GLU A 114 -3.67 -9.18 18.23
N MET A 115 -3.74 -9.04 16.89
CA MET A 115 -4.58 -8.04 16.21
C MET A 115 -6.03 -8.10 16.70
N LEU A 116 -6.66 -9.28 16.65
CA LEU A 116 -8.03 -9.47 17.10
C LEU A 116 -8.17 -9.26 18.61
N GLY A 117 -7.13 -9.56 19.40
CA GLY A 117 -7.06 -9.27 20.83
C GLY A 117 -7.19 -7.78 21.12
N VAL A 118 -6.47 -6.96 20.37
CA VAL A 118 -6.53 -5.50 20.48
C VAL A 118 -7.91 -4.98 20.09
N PHE A 119 -8.46 -5.43 18.94
CA PHE A 119 -9.79 -5.01 18.48
C PHE A 119 -10.91 -5.41 19.45
N ARG A 120 -10.90 -6.63 20.01
CA ARG A 120 -11.90 -7.05 21.02
C ARG A 120 -11.90 -6.20 22.28
N GLY A 121 -10.77 -5.59 22.62
CA GLY A 121 -10.72 -4.65 23.73
C GLY A 121 -11.14 -3.22 23.37
N LEU A 122 -11.31 -2.89 22.09
CA LEU A 122 -11.79 -1.59 21.60
C LEU A 122 -13.27 -1.64 21.25
N PHE A 123 -13.72 -2.77 20.71
CA PHE A 123 -15.06 -2.95 20.16
C PHE A 123 -15.78 -4.10 20.86
N PRO A 124 -16.98 -3.88 21.43
CA PRO A 124 -17.80 -4.95 21.97
C PRO A 124 -18.25 -5.92 20.85
N SER A 125 -18.70 -7.11 21.22
CA SER A 125 -19.05 -8.17 20.26
C SER A 125 -20.23 -7.82 19.34
N ASP A 126 -21.09 -6.89 19.74
CA ASP A 126 -22.23 -6.38 18.97
C ASP A 126 -21.91 -5.10 18.17
N SER A 127 -20.64 -4.67 18.18
CA SER A 127 -20.20 -3.50 17.43
C SER A 127 -20.33 -3.73 15.91
N PRO A 128 -20.76 -2.71 15.13
CA PRO A 128 -20.71 -2.75 13.68
C PRO A 128 -19.30 -2.96 13.10
N PHE A 129 -18.25 -2.74 13.89
CA PHE A 129 -16.86 -2.97 13.50
C PHE A 129 -16.64 -4.36 12.89
N TRP A 130 -17.25 -5.40 13.48
CA TRP A 130 -17.06 -6.78 13.02
C TRP A 130 -17.64 -7.02 11.63
N SER A 131 -18.73 -6.34 11.26
CA SER A 131 -19.27 -6.42 9.90
C SER A 131 -18.33 -5.76 8.87
N TYR A 132 -17.66 -4.67 9.25
CA TYR A 132 -16.62 -4.07 8.40
C TYR A 132 -15.37 -4.97 8.32
N TYR A 133 -14.99 -5.61 9.42
CA TYR A 133 -13.93 -6.62 9.42
C TYR A 133 -14.21 -7.75 8.43
N ASP A 134 -15.39 -8.35 8.51
CA ASP A 134 -15.81 -9.41 7.59
C ASP A 134 -15.82 -8.92 6.13
N LYS A 135 -16.35 -7.71 5.89
CA LYS A 135 -16.36 -7.07 4.56
C LYS A 135 -14.93 -6.94 4.01
N TYR A 136 -14.02 -6.31 4.74
CA TYR A 136 -12.67 -6.02 4.24
C TYR A 136 -11.83 -7.27 4.05
N VAL A 137 -11.93 -8.25 4.95
CA VAL A 137 -11.22 -9.53 4.78
C VAL A 137 -11.77 -10.33 3.60
N THR A 138 -13.09 -10.30 3.39
CA THR A 138 -13.71 -10.95 2.23
C THR A 138 -13.30 -10.27 0.92
N THR A 139 -13.31 -8.93 0.89
CA THR A 139 -12.82 -8.15 -0.26
C THR A 139 -11.35 -8.45 -0.54
N TRP A 140 -10.51 -8.49 0.49
CA TRP A 140 -9.10 -8.84 0.35
C TRP A 140 -8.91 -10.21 -0.31
N ALA A 141 -9.60 -11.24 0.19
CA ALA A 141 -9.50 -12.60 -0.33
C ALA A 141 -9.96 -12.69 -1.80
N ASP A 142 -11.05 -11.99 -2.15
CA ASP A 142 -11.53 -11.90 -3.53
C ASP A 142 -10.54 -11.15 -4.44
N CYS A 143 -9.94 -10.08 -3.95
CA CYS A 143 -8.96 -9.29 -4.72
C CYS A 143 -7.70 -10.09 -5.02
N VAL A 144 -7.13 -10.77 -4.02
CA VAL A 144 -5.93 -11.60 -4.19
C VAL A 144 -6.18 -12.76 -5.16
N MET A 145 -7.36 -13.38 -5.13
CA MET A 145 -7.64 -14.55 -5.98
C MET A 145 -7.95 -14.21 -7.43
N ASN A 146 -8.54 -13.03 -7.71
CA ASN A 146 -9.20 -12.75 -9.00
C ASN A 146 -8.59 -11.58 -9.79
N GLU A 147 -7.58 -10.89 -9.29
CA GLU A 147 -7.04 -9.66 -9.93
C GLU A 147 -6.56 -9.85 -11.36
N ALA A 148 -5.88 -10.96 -11.64
CA ALA A 148 -5.28 -11.22 -12.95
C ALA A 148 -6.34 -11.57 -13.99
N GLU A 149 -7.39 -12.29 -13.57
CA GLU A 149 -8.48 -12.69 -14.46
C GLU A 149 -9.43 -11.52 -14.79
N LEU A 150 -9.63 -10.61 -13.84
CA LEU A 150 -10.59 -9.52 -13.97
C LEU A 150 -9.97 -8.18 -14.42
N ASP A 151 -8.64 -8.11 -14.55
CA ASP A 151 -7.87 -6.93 -14.94
C ASP A 151 -8.36 -5.65 -14.24
N TYR A 152 -8.23 -5.64 -12.91
CA TYR A 152 -8.76 -4.57 -12.07
C TYR A 152 -8.22 -3.19 -12.44
N PHE A 153 -6.94 -3.05 -12.75
CA PHE A 153 -6.37 -1.75 -13.13
C PHE A 153 -7.03 -1.14 -14.38
N THR A 154 -7.56 -1.97 -15.27
CA THR A 154 -8.29 -1.49 -16.45
C THR A 154 -9.78 -1.30 -16.19
N ASN A 155 -10.43 -2.27 -15.53
CA ASN A 155 -11.89 -2.36 -15.44
C ASN A 155 -12.48 -1.73 -14.18
N ASP A 156 -11.73 -1.76 -13.08
CA ASP A 156 -12.15 -1.24 -11.79
C ASP A 156 -10.92 -0.86 -10.93
N PRO A 157 -10.24 0.26 -11.26
CA PRO A 157 -8.93 0.56 -10.71
C PRO A 157 -8.92 0.71 -9.19
N ILE A 158 -10.04 1.08 -8.57
CA ILE A 158 -10.13 1.17 -7.10
C ILE A 158 -10.04 -0.21 -6.44
N ARG A 159 -10.34 -1.31 -7.16
CA ARG A 159 -10.19 -2.68 -6.63
C ARG A 159 -8.74 -3.13 -6.54
N THR A 160 -7.78 -2.44 -7.18
CA THR A 160 -6.36 -2.72 -6.95
C THR A 160 -5.97 -2.38 -5.51
N ALA A 161 -6.61 -1.37 -4.89
CA ALA A 161 -6.46 -1.08 -3.46
C ALA A 161 -7.07 -2.15 -2.55
N GLY A 162 -7.88 -3.08 -3.09
CA GLY A 162 -8.55 -4.12 -2.31
C GLY A 162 -7.59 -5.11 -1.63
N LYS A 163 -6.38 -5.29 -2.16
CA LYS A 163 -5.28 -6.04 -1.50
C LYS A 163 -4.81 -5.39 -0.20
N ALA A 164 -4.89 -4.07 -0.12
CA ALA A 164 -4.62 -3.32 1.10
C ALA A 164 -5.91 -2.97 1.87
N GLY A 165 -7.05 -3.54 1.47
CA GLY A 165 -8.36 -3.32 2.09
C GLY A 165 -8.38 -3.43 3.63
N PRO A 166 -7.66 -4.38 4.26
CA PRO A 166 -7.60 -4.47 5.73
C PRO A 166 -7.00 -3.24 6.43
N VAL A 167 -6.20 -2.40 5.75
CA VAL A 167 -5.68 -1.15 6.32
C VAL A 167 -6.82 -0.20 6.73
N LYS A 168 -7.97 -0.27 6.06
CA LYS A 168 -9.18 0.52 6.37
C LYS A 168 -9.78 0.21 7.73
N LEU A 169 -9.39 -0.89 8.39
CA LEU A 169 -9.89 -1.24 9.72
C LEU A 169 -9.60 -0.16 10.75
N SER A 170 -8.43 0.49 10.70
CA SER A 170 -8.12 1.53 11.68
C SER A 170 -8.88 2.81 11.46
N SER A 171 -9.02 3.29 10.22
CA SER A 171 -9.79 4.50 9.92
C SER A 171 -11.28 4.29 10.18
N THR A 172 -11.82 3.13 9.81
CA THR A 172 -13.19 2.72 10.13
C THR A 172 -13.38 2.61 11.63
N GLY A 173 -12.44 1.97 12.33
CA GLY A 173 -12.44 1.84 13.78
C GLY A 173 -12.45 3.20 14.48
N ALA A 174 -11.63 4.15 14.01
CA ALA A 174 -11.62 5.52 14.53
C ALA A 174 -12.97 6.21 14.36
N CYS A 175 -13.58 6.12 13.16
CA CYS A 175 -14.92 6.67 12.92
C CYS A 175 -15.98 6.04 13.84
N LEU A 176 -15.95 4.72 14.04
CA LEU A 176 -16.89 4.01 14.93
C LEU A 176 -16.71 4.43 16.39
N LEU A 177 -15.48 4.54 16.89
CA LEU A 177 -15.18 5.01 18.25
C LEU A 177 -15.64 6.46 18.48
N ALA A 178 -15.61 7.28 17.43
CA ALA A 178 -16.07 8.67 17.46
C ALA A 178 -17.58 8.84 17.18
N GLY A 179 -18.31 7.77 16.87
CA GLY A 179 -19.72 7.83 16.47
C GLY A 179 -19.97 8.44 15.08
N MET A 180 -18.94 8.56 14.24
CA MET A 180 -18.96 9.16 12.90
C MET A 180 -19.32 8.14 11.81
N HIS A 181 -20.39 7.36 12.02
CA HIS A 181 -20.76 6.27 11.10
C HIS A 181 -21.03 6.74 9.68
N ALA A 182 -21.63 7.93 9.52
CA ALA A 182 -21.98 8.49 8.22
C ALA A 182 -20.75 8.88 7.39
N SER A 183 -19.60 9.10 8.02
CA SER A 183 -18.36 9.50 7.36
C SER A 183 -17.54 8.31 6.86
N ILE A 184 -17.87 7.08 7.29
CA ILE A 184 -17.11 5.86 6.92
C ILE A 184 -16.97 5.71 5.40
N PRO A 185 -18.02 5.88 4.56
CA PRO A 185 -17.86 5.73 3.10
C PRO A 185 -16.86 6.71 2.48
N ALA A 186 -16.86 7.97 2.90
CA ALA A 186 -15.93 8.98 2.38
C ALA A 186 -14.49 8.70 2.86
N VAL A 187 -14.34 8.24 4.11
CA VAL A 187 -13.04 7.84 4.67
C VAL A 187 -12.51 6.57 4.00
N GLU A 188 -13.37 5.58 3.71
CA GLU A 188 -13.01 4.38 2.93
C GLU A 188 -12.48 4.80 1.55
N GLU A 189 -13.21 5.67 0.84
CA GLU A 189 -12.82 6.15 -0.49
C GLU A 189 -11.48 6.91 -0.44
N ALA A 190 -11.27 7.76 0.56
CA ALA A 190 -10.02 8.50 0.74
C ALA A 190 -8.81 7.56 0.94
N VAL A 191 -8.99 6.50 1.73
CA VAL A 191 -7.95 5.49 1.95
C VAL A 191 -7.73 4.66 0.68
N ASP A 192 -8.79 4.25 0.00
CA ASP A 192 -8.68 3.46 -1.25
C ASP A 192 -7.93 4.22 -2.35
N LEU A 193 -8.21 5.51 -2.56
CA LEU A 193 -7.48 6.35 -3.52
C LEU A 193 -5.99 6.47 -3.16
N THR A 194 -5.69 6.55 -1.87
CA THR A 194 -4.32 6.63 -1.36
C THR A 194 -3.57 5.33 -1.58
N LEU A 195 -4.19 4.19 -1.24
CA LEU A 195 -3.62 2.86 -1.43
C LEU A 195 -3.46 2.52 -2.91
N MET A 196 -4.37 2.96 -3.78
CA MET A 196 -4.23 2.82 -5.23
C MET A 196 -2.97 3.54 -5.74
N THR A 197 -2.75 4.78 -5.31
CA THR A 197 -1.56 5.55 -5.72
C THR A 197 -0.26 4.97 -5.14
N LEU A 198 -0.31 4.39 -3.94
CA LEU A 198 0.81 3.64 -3.36
C LEU A 198 1.14 2.41 -4.23
N GLN A 199 0.13 1.57 -4.53
CA GLN A 199 0.31 0.41 -5.40
C GLN A 199 0.87 0.78 -6.77
N MET A 200 0.49 1.95 -7.32
CA MET A 200 1.05 2.42 -8.58
C MET A 200 2.57 2.71 -8.50
N LEU A 201 3.07 3.18 -7.35
CA LEU A 201 4.51 3.37 -7.14
C LEU A 201 5.24 2.04 -7.02
N ASP A 202 4.64 1.07 -6.31
CA ASP A 202 5.19 -0.28 -6.15
C ASP A 202 5.23 -1.00 -7.51
N ASP A 203 4.14 -0.92 -8.28
CA ASP A 203 4.07 -1.45 -9.64
C ASP A 203 5.16 -0.85 -10.54
N TRP A 204 5.52 0.42 -10.35
CA TRP A 204 6.64 1.04 -11.05
C TRP A 204 8.01 0.56 -10.55
N ALA A 205 8.18 0.28 -9.26
CA ALA A 205 9.43 -0.24 -8.72
C ALA A 205 9.69 -1.66 -9.23
N ASP A 206 8.64 -2.48 -9.31
CA ASP A 206 8.75 -3.94 -9.44
C ASP A 206 8.40 -4.48 -10.83
N TRP A 207 8.01 -3.63 -11.80
CA TRP A 207 7.51 -4.07 -13.11
C TRP A 207 8.42 -5.07 -13.86
N ARG A 208 9.75 -5.01 -13.66
CA ARG A 208 10.69 -5.96 -14.28
C ARG A 208 10.60 -7.34 -13.64
N GLU A 209 10.53 -7.39 -12.32
CA GLU A 209 10.39 -8.64 -11.58
C GLU A 209 9.03 -9.26 -11.86
N ASP A 210 7.96 -8.46 -11.78
CA ASP A 210 6.59 -8.90 -12.07
C ASP A 210 6.45 -9.45 -13.49
N LEU A 211 7.05 -8.78 -14.48
CA LEU A 211 7.05 -9.25 -15.86
C LEU A 211 7.79 -10.59 -16.01
N ALA A 212 8.90 -10.77 -15.29
CA ALA A 212 9.72 -11.98 -15.37
C ALA A 212 9.02 -13.20 -14.74
N VAL A 213 8.27 -13.00 -13.67
CA VAL A 213 7.55 -14.08 -12.98
C VAL A 213 6.10 -14.25 -13.47
N GLY A 214 5.59 -13.31 -14.28
CA GLY A 214 4.23 -13.33 -14.81
C GLY A 214 3.17 -12.88 -13.79
N SER A 215 3.57 -12.07 -12.80
CA SER A 215 2.66 -11.50 -11.80
C SER A 215 1.80 -10.39 -12.40
N TYR A 216 0.62 -10.16 -11.80
CA TYR A 216 -0.22 -9.03 -12.18
C TYR A 216 0.37 -7.73 -11.64
N ASN A 217 0.45 -6.72 -12.49
CA ASN A 217 1.01 -5.41 -12.17
C ASN A 217 0.25 -4.35 -13.00
N GLY A 218 -0.21 -3.28 -12.34
CA GLY A 218 -1.06 -2.25 -12.94
C GLY A 218 -0.35 -1.47 -14.06
N LEU A 219 0.95 -1.24 -13.95
CA LEU A 219 1.74 -0.62 -15.02
C LEU A 219 1.86 -1.54 -16.24
N LEU A 220 2.08 -2.85 -16.04
CA LEU A 220 2.07 -3.83 -17.14
C LEU A 220 0.70 -3.84 -17.84
N ALA A 221 -0.39 -3.84 -17.08
CA ALA A 221 -1.76 -3.81 -17.60
C ALA A 221 -2.03 -2.52 -18.40
N HIS A 222 -1.58 -1.38 -17.87
CA HIS A 222 -1.66 -0.09 -18.54
C HIS A 222 -0.92 -0.09 -19.88
N CYS A 223 0.32 -0.56 -19.92
CA CYS A 223 1.14 -0.68 -21.12
C CYS A 223 0.53 -1.65 -22.15
N ALA A 224 -0.01 -2.78 -21.70
CA ALA A 224 -0.65 -3.76 -22.58
C ALA A 224 -1.87 -3.16 -23.28
N ARG A 225 -2.71 -2.42 -22.53
CA ARG A 225 -3.86 -1.69 -23.09
C ARG A 225 -3.45 -0.62 -24.10
N LEU A 226 -2.45 0.20 -23.79
CA LEU A 226 -1.92 1.21 -24.73
C LEU A 226 -1.30 0.59 -25.99
N SER A 227 -0.86 -0.67 -25.89
CA SER A 227 -0.30 -1.44 -27.01
C SER A 227 -1.36 -2.26 -27.78
N GLU A 228 -2.64 -2.14 -27.42
CA GLU A 228 -3.75 -2.93 -27.96
C GLU A 228 -3.50 -4.45 -27.91
N LEU A 229 -2.81 -4.92 -26.86
CA LEU A 229 -2.48 -6.33 -26.71
C LEU A 229 -3.67 -7.13 -26.16
N PRO A 230 -3.86 -8.38 -26.62
CA PRO A 230 -4.99 -9.21 -26.19
C PRO A 230 -4.85 -9.73 -24.75
N SER A 231 -3.63 -9.75 -24.19
CA SER A 231 -3.37 -10.17 -22.82
C SER A 231 -2.01 -9.67 -22.32
N LEU A 232 -1.85 -9.60 -20.99
CA LEU A 232 -0.58 -9.35 -20.31
C LEU A 232 0.53 -10.32 -20.72
N SER A 233 0.19 -11.60 -20.96
CA SER A 233 1.16 -12.62 -21.37
C SER A 233 1.84 -12.35 -22.73
N SER A 234 1.27 -11.45 -23.54
CA SER A 234 1.83 -11.05 -24.83
C SER A 234 2.81 -9.86 -24.73
N LEU A 235 2.97 -9.30 -23.54
CA LEU A 235 3.84 -8.17 -23.26
C LEU A 235 5.29 -8.66 -23.11
N THR A 236 6.22 -7.96 -23.74
CA THR A 236 7.67 -8.25 -23.65
C THR A 236 8.38 -7.08 -23.00
N GLU A 237 9.57 -7.34 -22.45
CA GLU A 237 10.40 -6.29 -21.85
C GLU A 237 10.69 -5.16 -22.86
N GLU A 238 11.05 -5.51 -24.10
CA GLU A 238 11.26 -4.53 -25.18
C GLU A 238 10.03 -3.64 -25.43
N ARG A 239 8.83 -4.21 -25.39
CA ARG A 239 7.58 -3.45 -25.55
C ARG A 239 7.31 -2.54 -24.36
N MET A 240 7.58 -3.03 -23.14
CA MET A 240 7.51 -2.22 -21.93
C MET A 240 8.46 -1.03 -22.00
N GLU A 241 9.73 -1.27 -22.34
CA GLU A 241 10.72 -0.21 -22.48
C GLU A 241 10.34 0.78 -23.58
N THR A 242 9.78 0.31 -24.68
CA THR A 242 9.25 1.18 -25.74
C THR A 242 8.11 2.06 -25.22
N GLN A 243 7.13 1.48 -24.51
CA GLN A 243 6.00 2.24 -23.95
C GLN A 243 6.47 3.29 -22.93
N ILE A 244 7.34 2.89 -22.01
CA ILE A 244 7.84 3.75 -20.93
C ILE A 244 8.74 4.85 -21.50
N TYR A 245 9.80 4.50 -22.24
CA TYR A 245 10.89 5.41 -22.58
C TYR A 245 10.74 6.10 -23.94
N VAL A 246 9.91 5.57 -24.84
CA VAL A 246 9.70 6.13 -26.20
C VAL A 246 8.33 6.77 -26.32
N LEU A 247 7.26 6.06 -25.95
CA LEU A 247 5.88 6.50 -26.17
C LEU A 247 5.30 7.33 -25.02
N GLY A 248 6.00 7.41 -23.88
CA GLY A 248 5.64 8.29 -22.77
C GLY A 248 4.47 7.77 -21.92
N CYS A 249 4.31 6.46 -21.82
CA CYS A 249 3.29 5.78 -21.02
C CYS A 249 3.21 6.31 -19.57
N MET A 250 4.36 6.64 -18.97
CA MET A 250 4.41 7.15 -17.60
C MET A 250 3.69 8.48 -17.39
N ASN A 251 3.48 9.29 -18.43
CA ASN A 251 2.68 10.51 -18.30
C ASN A 251 1.20 10.16 -18.05
N ALA A 252 0.65 9.25 -18.84
CA ALA A 252 -0.73 8.78 -18.68
C ALA A 252 -0.91 8.05 -17.34
N TYR A 253 0.11 7.30 -16.92
CA TYR A 253 0.12 6.64 -15.61
C TYR A 253 0.12 7.65 -14.46
N ALA A 254 0.96 8.70 -14.52
CA ALA A 254 0.99 9.77 -13.51
C ALA A 254 -0.30 10.61 -13.51
N ASP A 255 -0.97 10.78 -14.66
CA ASP A 255 -2.25 11.49 -14.76
C ASP A 255 -3.37 10.77 -13.98
N ILE A 256 -3.34 9.44 -13.88
CA ILE A 256 -4.26 8.67 -13.02
C ILE A 256 -4.08 9.07 -11.55
N ALA A 257 -2.84 9.12 -11.06
CA ALA A 257 -2.55 9.55 -9.68
C ALA A 257 -2.97 11.01 -9.43
N ARG A 258 -2.81 11.90 -10.43
CA ARG A 258 -3.30 13.28 -10.33
C ARG A 258 -4.83 13.34 -10.24
N SER A 259 -5.53 12.57 -11.06
CA SER A 259 -7.00 12.46 -11.01
C SER A 259 -7.47 11.92 -9.65
N ASN A 260 -6.76 10.94 -9.08
CA ASN A 260 -7.05 10.43 -7.74
C ASN A 260 -6.86 11.53 -6.68
N HIS A 261 -5.82 12.35 -6.79
CA HIS A 261 -5.59 13.46 -5.88
C HIS A 261 -6.70 14.53 -5.96
N GLU A 262 -7.14 14.88 -7.17
CA GLU A 262 -8.26 15.80 -7.39
C GLU A 262 -9.56 15.26 -6.77
N ARG A 263 -9.81 13.95 -6.92
CA ARG A 263 -10.95 13.28 -6.28
C ARG A 263 -10.83 13.32 -4.76
N LEU A 264 -9.65 13.03 -4.21
CA LEU A 264 -9.38 13.04 -2.78
C LEU A 264 -9.62 14.44 -2.16
N LEU A 265 -9.21 15.51 -2.84
CA LEU A 265 -9.46 16.90 -2.44
C LEU A 265 -10.96 17.27 -2.40
N SER A 266 -11.80 16.53 -3.13
CA SER A 266 -13.25 16.74 -3.12
C SER A 266 -13.99 16.06 -1.97
N LEU A 267 -13.30 15.23 -1.18
CA LEU A 267 -13.88 14.49 -0.06
C LEU A 267 -13.86 15.34 1.23
N PRO A 268 -15.01 15.62 1.86
CA PRO A 268 -15.10 16.53 3.00
C PRO A 268 -14.37 16.03 4.26
N GLU A 269 -14.22 14.72 4.42
CA GLU A 269 -13.66 14.07 5.61
C GLU A 269 -12.25 13.51 5.41
N ALA A 270 -11.56 13.87 4.32
CA ALA A 270 -10.18 13.46 4.10
C ALA A 270 -9.25 14.12 5.13
N ALA A 271 -8.52 13.30 5.88
CA ALA A 271 -7.56 13.79 6.87
C ALA A 271 -6.44 14.61 6.19
N PRO A 272 -6.03 15.77 6.75
CA PRO A 272 -4.97 16.61 6.15
C PRO A 272 -3.67 15.86 5.88
N ASP A 273 -3.20 15.06 6.84
CA ASP A 273 -1.97 14.28 6.66
C ASP A 273 -2.11 13.19 5.58
N LEU A 274 -3.32 12.64 5.38
CA LEU A 274 -3.59 11.68 4.31
C LEU A 274 -3.53 12.36 2.94
N LEU A 275 -4.03 13.60 2.84
CA LEU A 275 -3.93 14.43 1.64
C LEU A 275 -2.46 14.73 1.30
N ASP A 276 -1.67 15.13 2.29
CA ASP A 276 -0.26 15.44 2.12
C ASP A 276 0.57 14.20 1.74
N TYR A 277 0.25 13.05 2.34
CA TYR A 277 0.87 11.76 1.99
C TYR A 277 0.53 11.34 0.56
N HIS A 278 -0.74 11.45 0.16
CA HIS A 278 -1.15 11.19 -1.22
C HIS A 278 -0.45 12.15 -2.20
N ALA A 279 -0.39 13.44 -1.90
CA ALA A 279 0.28 14.44 -2.74
C ALA A 279 1.76 14.07 -2.95
N TYR A 280 2.46 13.68 -1.88
CA TYR A 280 3.84 13.21 -1.95
C TYR A 280 4.04 12.06 -2.95
N MET A 281 3.14 11.07 -2.93
CA MET A 281 3.19 9.92 -3.84
C MET A 281 2.86 10.29 -5.29
N ALA A 282 1.79 11.06 -5.50
CA ALA A 282 1.39 11.54 -6.83
C ALA A 282 2.49 12.40 -7.48
N ASP A 283 3.11 13.30 -6.70
CA ASP A 283 4.27 14.08 -7.14
C ASP A 283 5.49 13.17 -7.43
N GLY A 284 5.62 12.06 -6.71
CA GLY A 284 6.63 11.02 -6.98
C GLY A 284 6.49 10.45 -8.39
N LEU A 285 5.29 9.99 -8.76
CA LEU A 285 5.00 9.49 -10.12
C LEU A 285 5.19 10.57 -11.18
N ALA A 286 4.76 11.81 -10.92
CA ALA A 286 4.96 12.93 -11.83
C ALA A 286 6.46 13.20 -12.08
N ARG A 287 7.29 13.23 -11.02
CA ARG A 287 8.74 13.38 -11.15
C ARG A 287 9.39 12.25 -11.94
N ILE A 288 8.93 11.00 -11.76
CA ILE A 288 9.41 9.85 -12.53
C ILE A 288 9.11 10.06 -14.03
N ALA A 289 7.88 10.43 -14.37
CA ALA A 289 7.48 10.70 -15.76
C ALA A 289 8.29 11.85 -16.39
N GLU A 290 8.45 12.95 -15.67
CA GLU A 290 9.24 14.10 -16.10
C GLU A 290 10.72 13.75 -16.32
N ALA A 291 11.32 12.96 -15.43
CA ALA A 291 12.70 12.52 -15.55
C ALA A 291 12.92 11.65 -16.79
N ILE A 292 11.98 10.76 -17.11
CA ILE A 292 11.99 9.92 -18.31
C ILE A 292 11.92 10.79 -19.58
N GLU A 293 10.97 11.73 -19.64
CA GLU A 293 10.81 12.63 -20.79
C GLU A 293 12.01 13.57 -20.96
N SER A 294 12.58 14.07 -19.87
CA SER A 294 13.80 14.89 -19.90
C SER A 294 14.98 14.10 -20.49
N ARG A 295 15.19 12.85 -20.04
CA ARG A 295 16.23 11.96 -20.56
C ARG A 295 16.03 11.66 -22.06
N LYS A 296 14.79 11.41 -22.48
CA LYS A 296 14.43 11.21 -23.89
C LYS A 296 14.78 12.44 -24.74
N ARG A 297 14.43 13.65 -24.30
CA ARG A 297 14.78 14.90 -25.01
C ARG A 297 16.29 15.11 -25.10
N MET A 298 17.05 14.81 -24.04
CA MET A 298 18.51 14.90 -24.07
C MET A 298 19.13 13.95 -25.10
N LEU A 299 18.63 12.70 -25.19
CA LEU A 299 19.11 11.72 -26.17
C LEU A 299 18.76 12.13 -27.62
N MET A 300 17.57 12.69 -27.85
CA MET A 300 17.18 13.20 -29.18
C MET A 300 17.93 14.49 -29.56
N GLY A 301 18.26 15.35 -28.58
CA GLY A 301 18.97 16.61 -28.78
C GLY A 301 20.50 16.50 -28.85
N GLY A 302 21.07 15.40 -28.32
CA GLY A 302 22.52 15.14 -28.31
C GLY A 302 23.10 14.54 -29.59
N GLY A 303 22.26 14.19 -30.57
CA GLY A 303 22.68 13.54 -31.83
C GLY A 303 23.38 14.44 -32.86
N ILE A 304 23.55 15.75 -32.61
CA ILE A 304 24.19 16.69 -33.56
C ILE A 304 25.33 17.47 -32.89
N ASN A 305 26.27 16.80 -32.22
CA ASN A 305 27.53 17.42 -31.79
C ASN A 305 28.70 16.42 -31.70
N LEU A 306 28.95 15.68 -32.79
CA LEU A 306 30.22 14.97 -33.01
C LEU A 306 30.70 15.15 -34.46
N TRP A 307 31.11 16.38 -34.79
CA TRP A 307 32.32 16.73 -35.58
C TRP A 307 32.28 18.22 -35.97
N PRO A 308 33.38 18.94 -35.71
CA PRO A 308 33.95 19.76 -36.76
C PRO A 308 35.33 19.18 -37.07
N GLY A 309 35.42 18.50 -38.21
CA GLY A 309 36.71 18.34 -38.86
C GLY A 309 37.09 19.67 -39.48
N THR A 310 38.23 20.21 -39.04
CA THR A 310 39.26 20.86 -39.87
C THR A 310 40.54 20.92 -39.05
#